data_AF-A0A0Q4WXJ2-F1
#
_entry.id   AF-A0A0Q4WXJ2-F1
#
_cell.length_a   1.000
_cell.length_b   1.000
_cell.length_c   1.000
_cell.angle_alpha   90.00
_cell.angle_beta   90.00
_cell.angle_gamma   90.00
#
_symmetry.space_group_name_H-M   'P 1'
#
loop_
_entity.id
_entity.type
_entity.pdbx_description
1 polymer ?
#
loop_
_entity_poly.entity_id
_entity_poly.type
_entity_poly.pdbx_seq_one_letter_code
_entity_poly.pdbx_strand_id
1 'polypeptide(L)'
;MVVLPSPVVQRRAVAWLLLLALGLAAPDIARAQSAKATAPIPAATLALMSQKGTSASAPVLFRAYKKESEIEVWKKAASGRFVHIKTFPICRWSGQLGPKRKTGDRQTPEGFYSVPPRQMNPNSSYYLSFDVGYPNAYDRAHGFTGSAVMVHGVCSSMGCFAMTDQVVGEIYAIARDAFAGGQAAFQFQSYPFRMSAANMARYRTDPNIAFWRQLKEGSDRFEATGEEPNVTVTAGRYAFLPYKDPALESLVTARRVQEEARIASLVEDGSAAVRTTYSDGAQHPFWAALSAKGVSLGDVSRPEALAYAGQDVIVIPAQRRPVLVAEAVWSRWMVAASVPALMRVRGFKPAYEQAPPRFAALVMRYDQTLPTMLSASLTGQMPAPAPPAIIETLAER
;
A
#
# COMPACT_ATOMS: atom_id res chain seq x y z
N MET A 1 -48.60 1.09 -60.63
CA MET A 1 -47.16 0.76 -60.52
C MET A 1 -46.53 1.72 -59.52
N VAL A 2 -46.14 1.23 -58.33
CA VAL A 2 -45.38 2.02 -57.36
C VAL A 2 -43.94 2.06 -57.86
N VAL A 3 -43.49 3.23 -58.31
CA VAL A 3 -42.12 3.43 -58.78
C VAL A 3 -41.21 3.50 -57.55
N LEU A 4 -40.45 2.43 -57.30
CA LEU A 4 -39.43 2.42 -56.25
C LEU A 4 -38.23 3.29 -56.71
N PRO A 5 -37.69 4.16 -55.85
CA PRO A 5 -36.56 5.01 -56.19
C PRO A 5 -35.28 4.19 -56.42
N SER A 6 -34.40 4.69 -57.29
CA SER A 6 -33.17 4.01 -57.70
C SER A 6 -32.16 3.82 -56.55
N PRO A 7 -31.35 2.75 -56.56
CA PRO A 7 -30.45 2.39 -55.45
C PRO A 7 -29.37 3.45 -55.13
N VAL A 8 -29.08 4.37 -56.07
CA VAL A 8 -28.14 5.47 -55.88
C VAL A 8 -28.74 6.59 -55.01
N VAL A 9 -30.04 6.85 -55.13
CA VAL A 9 -30.76 7.85 -54.34
C VAL A 9 -30.89 7.38 -52.88
N GLN A 10 -31.15 6.08 -52.67
CA GLN A 10 -31.16 5.48 -51.33
C GLN A 10 -29.79 5.58 -50.62
N ARG A 11 -28.68 5.32 -51.32
CA ARG A 11 -27.33 5.42 -50.73
C ARG A 11 -26.94 6.84 -50.33
N ARG A 12 -27.35 7.85 -51.11
CA ARG A 12 -27.12 9.26 -50.78
C ARG A 12 -27.98 9.71 -49.60
N ALA A 13 -29.26 9.31 -49.54
CA ALA A 13 -30.14 9.63 -48.42
C ALA A 13 -29.63 9.04 -47.09
N VAL A 14 -29.11 7.81 -47.09
CA VAL A 14 -28.51 7.17 -45.92
C VAL A 14 -27.23 7.89 -45.46
N ALA A 15 -26.38 8.34 -46.39
CA ALA A 15 -25.17 9.10 -46.05
C ALA A 15 -25.49 10.47 -45.43
N TRP A 16 -26.51 11.17 -45.93
CA TRP A 16 -26.97 12.44 -45.34
C TRP A 16 -27.60 12.24 -43.95
N LEU A 17 -28.37 11.16 -43.74
CA LEU A 17 -28.94 10.82 -42.43
C LEU A 17 -27.85 10.48 -41.40
N LEU A 18 -26.79 9.77 -41.80
CA LEU A 18 -25.65 9.47 -40.92
C LEU A 18 -24.86 10.73 -40.56
N LEU A 19 -24.63 11.64 -41.51
CA LEU A 19 -23.96 12.93 -41.24
C LEU A 19 -24.80 13.85 -40.35
N LEU A 20 -26.13 13.85 -40.52
CA LEU A 20 -27.05 14.61 -39.65
C LEU A 20 -27.10 14.02 -38.23
N ALA A 21 -27.12 12.69 -38.10
CA ALA A 21 -27.09 12.01 -36.81
C ALA A 21 -25.76 12.23 -36.06
N LEU A 22 -24.62 12.27 -36.77
CA LEU A 22 -23.31 12.64 -36.21
C LEU A 22 -23.27 14.11 -35.73
N GLY A 23 -23.93 15.02 -36.46
CA GLY A 23 -24.05 16.43 -36.06
C GLY A 23 -24.91 16.67 -34.83
N LEU A 24 -25.94 15.86 -34.61
CA LEU A 24 -26.82 15.95 -33.43
C LEU A 24 -26.20 15.32 -32.17
N ALA A 25 -25.37 14.28 -32.30
CA ALA A 25 -24.75 13.62 -31.15
C ALA A 25 -23.47 14.32 -30.63
N ALA A 26 -22.75 15.05 -31.48
CA ALA A 26 -21.53 15.78 -31.09
C ALA A 26 -21.73 16.81 -29.96
N PRO A 27 -22.79 17.66 -29.96
CA PRO A 27 -23.04 18.59 -28.87
C PRO A 27 -23.32 17.89 -27.53
N ASP A 28 -24.01 16.74 -27.55
CA ASP A 28 -24.29 15.98 -26.32
C ASP A 28 -23.04 15.32 -25.72
N ILE A 29 -22.15 14.78 -26.57
CA ILE A 29 -20.86 14.22 -26.12
C ILE A 29 -19.97 15.32 -25.54
N ALA A 30 -19.87 16.47 -26.20
CA ALA A 30 -19.09 17.60 -25.71
C ALA A 30 -19.66 18.15 -24.39
N ARG A 31 -20.99 18.21 -24.25
CA ARG A 31 -21.66 18.65 -23.02
C ARG A 31 -21.44 17.66 -21.87
N ALA A 32 -21.50 16.35 -22.13
CA ALA A 32 -21.22 15.32 -21.13
C ALA A 32 -19.75 15.32 -20.68
N GLN A 33 -18.80 15.52 -21.61
CA GLN A 33 -17.38 15.67 -21.29
C GLN A 33 -17.09 16.91 -20.43
N SER A 34 -17.72 18.04 -20.78
CA SER A 34 -17.65 19.26 -19.98
C SER A 34 -18.26 19.07 -18.58
N ALA A 35 -19.38 18.36 -18.48
CA ALA A 35 -20.08 18.11 -17.22
C ALA A 35 -19.25 17.32 -16.20
N LYS A 36 -18.52 16.27 -16.63
CA LYS A 36 -17.65 15.52 -15.71
C LYS A 36 -16.46 16.34 -15.21
N ALA A 37 -15.81 17.13 -16.08
CA ALA A 37 -14.62 17.91 -15.72
C ALA A 37 -14.96 19.12 -14.82
N THR A 38 -16.20 19.58 -14.86
CA THR A 38 -16.72 20.71 -14.06
C THR A 38 -17.48 20.27 -12.81
N ALA A 39 -17.58 18.96 -12.55
CA ALA A 39 -18.22 18.44 -11.33
C ALA A 39 -17.56 19.04 -10.06
N PRO A 40 -18.35 19.42 -9.05
CA PRO A 40 -17.82 20.03 -7.84
C PRO A 40 -17.11 19.00 -6.95
N ILE A 41 -16.22 19.48 -6.07
CA ILE A 41 -15.71 18.66 -4.96
C ILE A 41 -16.91 18.22 -4.09
N PRO A 42 -17.00 16.93 -3.68
CA PRO A 42 -18.09 16.46 -2.83
C PRO A 42 -18.21 17.26 -1.53
N ALA A 43 -19.44 17.54 -1.10
CA ALA A 43 -19.73 18.35 0.09
C ALA A 43 -19.05 17.82 1.37
N ALA A 44 -18.98 16.50 1.54
CA ALA A 44 -18.28 15.89 2.67
C ALA A 44 -16.78 16.23 2.68
N THR A 45 -16.15 16.30 1.52
CA THR A 45 -14.73 16.64 1.39
C THR A 45 -14.51 18.14 1.60
N LEU A 46 -15.42 19.00 1.13
CA LEU A 46 -15.40 20.42 1.46
C LEU A 46 -15.56 20.67 2.97
N ALA A 47 -16.39 19.87 3.66
CA ALA A 47 -16.54 19.94 5.11
C ALA A 47 -15.24 19.54 5.83
N LEU A 48 -14.55 18.47 5.37
CA LEU A 48 -13.23 18.08 5.90
C LEU A 48 -12.18 19.17 5.68
N MET A 49 -12.18 19.82 4.52
CA MET A 49 -11.29 20.95 4.23
C MET A 49 -11.53 22.10 5.21
N SER A 50 -12.78 22.51 5.38
CA SER A 50 -13.18 23.57 6.31
C SER A 50 -12.77 23.24 7.75
N GLN A 51 -13.07 22.02 8.22
CA GLN A 51 -12.70 21.55 9.56
C GLN A 51 -11.18 21.62 9.82
N LYS A 52 -10.37 21.37 8.78
CA LYS A 52 -8.91 21.36 8.86
C LYS A 52 -8.28 22.71 8.51
N GLY A 53 -9.07 23.78 8.39
CA GLY A 53 -8.58 25.14 8.17
C GLY A 53 -8.00 25.37 6.78
N THR A 54 -8.53 24.71 5.75
CA THR A 54 -8.18 24.90 4.34
C THR A 54 -9.43 25.11 3.48
N SER A 55 -9.25 25.49 2.22
CA SER A 55 -10.33 25.70 1.25
C SER A 55 -10.17 24.86 -0.02
N ALA A 56 -11.20 24.84 -0.87
CA ALA A 56 -11.14 24.26 -2.21
C ALA A 56 -10.02 24.89 -3.07
N SER A 57 -9.82 26.20 -2.98
CA SER A 57 -8.83 26.95 -3.76
C SER A 57 -7.40 26.89 -3.22
N ALA A 58 -7.19 26.40 -1.99
CA ALA A 58 -5.84 26.34 -1.41
C ALA A 58 -4.89 25.41 -2.20
N PRO A 59 -3.57 25.59 -2.15
CA PRO A 59 -2.62 24.68 -2.79
C PRO A 59 -2.80 23.22 -2.35
N VAL A 60 -2.65 22.29 -3.29
CA VAL A 60 -2.72 20.84 -3.08
C VAL A 60 -1.36 20.17 -3.33
N LEU A 61 -1.13 19.05 -2.65
CA LEU A 61 -0.07 18.10 -2.89
C LEU A 61 -0.67 16.69 -2.85
N PHE A 62 -0.22 15.82 -3.76
CA PHE A 62 -0.64 14.42 -3.78
C PHE A 62 0.53 13.51 -3.44
N ARG A 63 0.24 12.44 -2.71
CA ARG A 63 1.26 11.46 -2.33
C ARG A 63 0.77 10.04 -2.53
N ALA A 64 1.39 9.30 -3.43
CA ALA A 64 1.12 7.90 -3.67
C ALA A 64 2.08 7.00 -2.91
N TYR A 65 1.56 5.90 -2.36
CA TYR A 65 2.36 4.79 -1.84
C TYR A 65 1.99 3.51 -2.58
N LYS A 66 2.95 2.94 -3.31
CA LYS A 66 2.72 1.78 -4.17
C LYS A 66 2.39 0.51 -3.36
N LYS A 67 3.17 0.22 -2.32
CA LYS A 67 2.95 -0.96 -1.46
C LYS A 67 1.56 -0.94 -0.82
N GLU A 68 1.18 0.17 -0.20
CA GLU A 68 -0.13 0.35 0.43
C GLU A 68 -1.25 0.48 -0.61
N SER A 69 -0.92 0.80 -1.86
CA SER A 69 -1.87 1.08 -2.93
C SER A 69 -2.82 2.23 -2.53
N GLU A 70 -2.25 3.35 -2.10
CA GLU A 70 -2.99 4.54 -1.65
C GLU A 70 -2.47 5.83 -2.29
N ILE A 71 -3.36 6.81 -2.51
CA ILE A 71 -3.03 8.21 -2.80
C ILE A 71 -3.61 9.09 -1.70
N GLU A 72 -2.76 9.84 -1.02
CA GLU A 72 -3.16 10.87 -0.05
C GLU A 72 -3.31 12.23 -0.74
N VAL A 73 -4.29 12.99 -0.25
CA VAL A 73 -4.51 14.39 -0.62
C VAL A 73 -4.17 15.27 0.57
N TRP A 74 -3.25 16.19 0.33
CA TRP A 74 -2.78 17.17 1.29
C TRP A 74 -3.10 18.56 0.77
N LYS A 75 -3.63 19.43 1.64
CA LYS A 75 -3.99 20.80 1.28
C LYS A 75 -3.29 21.78 2.21
N LYS A 76 -2.78 22.88 1.67
CA LYS A 76 -2.11 23.92 2.46
C LYS A 76 -3.16 24.68 3.29
N ALA A 77 -3.11 24.50 4.60
CA ALA A 77 -3.97 25.22 5.53
C ALA A 77 -3.53 26.68 5.67
N ALA A 78 -4.40 27.52 6.27
CA ALA A 78 -4.11 28.92 6.56
C ALA A 78 -2.86 29.11 7.44
N SER A 79 -2.45 28.09 8.20
CA SER A 79 -1.20 28.07 8.98
C SER A 79 0.07 28.02 8.13
N GLY A 80 -0.06 27.84 6.80
CA GLY A 80 1.07 27.64 5.89
C GLY A 80 1.52 26.18 5.77
N ARG A 81 1.01 25.27 6.62
CA ARG A 81 1.35 23.86 6.61
C ARG A 81 0.33 23.04 5.82
N PHE A 82 0.79 22.02 5.12
CA PHE A 82 -0.06 21.01 4.49
C PHE A 82 -0.68 20.11 5.56
N VAL A 83 -2.00 19.94 5.44
CA VAL A 83 -2.79 19.06 6.30
C VAL A 83 -3.40 17.94 5.45
N HIS A 84 -3.37 16.73 6.00
CA HIS A 84 -3.99 15.57 5.36
C HIS A 84 -5.51 15.72 5.35
N ILE A 85 -6.11 15.60 4.16
CA ILE A 85 -7.55 15.69 3.97
C ILE A 85 -8.16 14.30 3.85
N LYS A 86 -7.60 13.45 2.97
CA LYS A 86 -8.19 12.17 2.61
C LYS A 86 -7.16 11.22 2.02
N THR A 87 -7.38 9.93 2.20
CA THR A 87 -6.63 8.84 1.56
C THR A 87 -7.57 8.09 0.62
N PHE A 88 -7.15 7.91 -0.62
CA PHE A 88 -7.89 7.19 -1.64
C PHE A 88 -7.22 5.86 -1.96
N PRO A 89 -7.96 4.74 -1.92
CA PRO A 89 -7.41 3.45 -2.30
C PRO A 89 -7.22 3.37 -3.82
N ILE A 90 -6.01 3.03 -4.26
CA ILE A 90 -5.67 2.78 -5.67
C ILE A 90 -6.30 1.46 -6.11
N CYS A 91 -7.04 1.51 -7.22
CA CYS A 91 -7.67 0.32 -7.76
C CYS A 91 -6.67 -0.62 -8.42
N ARG A 92 -5.73 -0.08 -9.20
CA ARG A 92 -4.65 -0.86 -9.82
C ARG A 92 -3.42 0.01 -10.09
N TRP A 93 -2.22 -0.56 -9.90
CA TRP A 93 -0.97 -0.02 -10.43
C TRP A 93 -0.08 -1.17 -10.89
N SER A 94 0.87 -0.94 -11.80
CA SER A 94 1.65 -1.99 -12.47
C SER A 94 3.13 -1.99 -12.11
N GLY A 95 3.79 -3.14 -12.28
CA GLY A 95 5.23 -3.31 -12.06
C GLY A 95 5.62 -3.77 -10.66
N GLN A 96 6.76 -3.31 -10.16
CA GLN A 96 7.34 -3.67 -8.85
C GLN A 96 7.49 -2.45 -7.95
N LEU A 97 7.97 -2.62 -6.72
CA LEU A 97 8.62 -1.49 -6.04
C LEU A 97 9.95 -1.17 -6.72
N GLY A 98 10.25 0.10 -6.85
CA GLY A 98 11.36 0.65 -7.62
C GLY A 98 10.91 1.64 -8.71
N PRO A 99 11.85 2.43 -9.26
CA PRO A 99 11.57 3.45 -10.26
C PRO A 99 11.24 2.84 -11.63
N LYS A 100 10.43 3.56 -12.41
CA LYS A 100 10.26 3.33 -13.85
C LYS A 100 11.55 3.71 -14.56
N ARG A 101 11.98 2.91 -15.54
CA ARG A 101 13.26 3.13 -16.25
C ARG A 101 13.12 3.18 -17.76
N LYS A 102 12.13 2.50 -18.34
CA LYS A 102 12.01 2.36 -19.80
C LYS A 102 10.57 2.46 -20.29
N THR A 103 10.39 2.87 -21.53
CA THR A 103 9.10 2.70 -22.23
C THR A 103 8.71 1.22 -22.26
N GLY A 104 7.45 0.91 -21.95
CA GLY A 104 6.92 -0.45 -22.01
C GLY A 104 7.29 -1.38 -20.85
N ASP A 105 8.06 -0.92 -19.85
CA ASP A 105 8.41 -1.73 -18.67
C ASP A 105 7.24 -2.00 -17.69
N ARG A 106 6.04 -1.49 -18.00
CA ARG A 106 4.83 -1.55 -17.17
C ARG A 106 5.05 -1.09 -15.72
N GLN A 107 6.04 -0.23 -15.48
CA GLN A 107 6.43 0.19 -14.14
C GLN A 107 5.79 1.53 -13.80
N THR A 108 5.05 1.60 -12.70
CA THR A 108 4.64 2.87 -12.09
C THR A 108 5.86 3.54 -11.43
N PRO A 109 6.13 4.84 -11.69
CA PRO A 109 7.35 5.52 -11.27
C PRO A 109 7.37 5.83 -9.78
N GLU A 110 8.55 6.17 -9.26
CA GLU A 110 8.80 6.62 -7.90
C GLU A 110 9.66 7.88 -7.96
N GLY A 111 9.36 8.89 -7.16
CA GLY A 111 10.02 10.18 -7.25
C GLY A 111 9.13 11.37 -6.91
N PHE A 112 9.65 12.57 -7.18
CA PHE A 112 8.96 13.84 -7.02
C PHE A 112 8.64 14.42 -8.39
N TYR A 113 7.37 14.69 -8.65
CA TYR A 113 6.93 15.22 -9.94
C TYR A 113 6.16 16.53 -9.76
N SER A 114 6.20 17.39 -10.78
CA SER A 114 5.51 18.68 -10.80
C SER A 114 4.46 18.65 -11.89
N VAL A 115 3.20 18.81 -11.50
CA VAL A 115 2.04 18.71 -12.38
C VAL A 115 1.41 20.09 -12.56
N PRO A 116 1.68 20.79 -13.68
CA PRO A 116 0.99 22.03 -14.04
C PRO A 116 -0.40 21.77 -14.61
N PRO A 117 -1.28 22.79 -14.70
CA PRO A 117 -2.62 22.68 -15.27
C PRO A 117 -2.70 22.00 -16.64
N ARG A 118 -1.70 22.23 -17.50
CA ARG A 118 -1.63 21.62 -18.85
C ARG A 118 -1.52 20.08 -18.85
N GLN A 119 -1.22 19.46 -17.72
CA GLN A 119 -1.18 18.00 -17.59
C GLN A 119 -2.55 17.41 -17.20
N MET A 120 -3.54 18.25 -16.87
CA MET A 120 -4.92 17.83 -16.65
C MET A 120 -5.57 17.46 -17.99
N ASN A 121 -6.25 16.31 -18.04
CA ASN A 121 -6.92 15.82 -19.23
C ASN A 121 -8.42 15.58 -18.97
N PRO A 122 -9.29 16.54 -19.31
CA PRO A 122 -10.75 16.38 -19.18
C PRO A 122 -11.34 15.38 -20.19
N ASN A 123 -10.62 15.10 -21.28
CA ASN A 123 -11.08 14.28 -22.41
C ASN A 123 -10.47 12.86 -22.38
N SER A 124 -10.06 12.39 -21.20
CA SER A 124 -9.51 11.04 -21.03
C SER A 124 -10.52 9.98 -21.46
N SER A 125 -10.05 8.96 -22.18
CA SER A 125 -10.79 7.73 -22.46
C SER A 125 -11.07 6.90 -21.20
N TYR A 126 -10.39 7.20 -20.09
CA TYR A 126 -10.53 6.57 -18.78
C TYR A 126 -11.20 7.52 -17.78
N TYR A 127 -12.36 8.07 -18.17
CA TYR A 127 -13.13 9.09 -17.44
C TYR A 127 -12.43 10.45 -17.28
N LEU A 128 -11.55 10.63 -16.30
CA LEU A 128 -10.74 11.83 -16.11
C LEU A 128 -9.31 11.42 -15.79
N SER A 129 -8.33 12.25 -16.14
CA SER A 129 -6.95 11.96 -15.79
C SER A 129 -6.07 13.20 -15.69
N PHE A 130 -4.90 13.02 -15.10
CA PHE A 130 -3.77 13.92 -15.28
C PHE A 130 -2.48 13.12 -15.44
N ASP A 131 -1.55 13.63 -16.24
CA ASP A 131 -0.20 13.09 -16.35
C ASP A 131 0.56 13.48 -15.09
N VAL A 132 1.29 12.54 -14.48
CA VAL A 132 2.09 12.83 -13.28
C VAL A 132 3.35 13.64 -13.59
N GLY A 133 3.77 13.72 -14.86
CA GLY A 133 4.94 14.47 -15.29
C GLY A 133 6.24 13.65 -15.35
N TYR A 134 6.13 12.32 -15.50
CA TYR A 134 7.27 11.45 -15.79
C TYR A 134 7.68 11.58 -17.27
N PRO A 135 9.00 11.59 -17.60
CA PRO A 135 10.15 11.54 -16.70
C PRO A 135 10.47 12.92 -16.10
N ASN A 136 10.84 12.98 -14.82
CA ASN A 136 11.31 14.22 -14.19
C ASN A 136 12.81 14.46 -14.45
N ALA A 137 13.42 15.44 -13.78
CA ALA A 137 14.85 15.74 -13.94
C ALA A 137 15.77 14.58 -13.51
N TYR A 138 15.40 13.83 -12.47
CA TYR A 138 16.16 12.68 -11.99
C TYR A 138 16.11 11.56 -13.03
N ASP A 139 14.91 11.25 -13.51
CA ASP A 139 14.67 10.21 -14.51
C ASP A 139 15.46 10.51 -15.80
N ARG A 140 15.40 11.75 -16.29
CA ARG A 140 16.16 12.19 -17.46
C ARG A 140 17.68 12.13 -17.26
N ALA A 141 18.17 12.49 -16.07
CA ALA A 141 19.61 12.42 -15.76
C ALA A 141 20.15 10.98 -15.77
N HIS A 142 19.30 9.98 -15.60
CA HIS A 142 19.65 8.55 -15.71
C HIS A 142 19.34 7.94 -17.08
N GLY A 143 18.93 8.75 -18.06
CA GLY A 143 18.53 8.28 -19.38
C GLY A 143 17.26 7.42 -19.36
N PHE A 144 16.40 7.56 -18.36
CA PHE A 144 15.15 6.82 -18.30
C PHE A 144 14.17 7.33 -19.37
N THR A 145 13.44 6.39 -19.97
CA THR A 145 12.52 6.67 -21.07
C THR A 145 11.08 6.34 -20.70
N GLY A 146 10.14 6.83 -21.53
CA GLY A 146 8.70 6.69 -21.34
C GLY A 146 8.02 8.04 -21.18
N SER A 147 6.70 8.01 -21.06
CA SER A 147 5.82 9.17 -20.90
C SER A 147 4.44 8.69 -20.47
N ALA A 148 3.49 9.63 -20.32
CA ALA A 148 2.06 9.34 -20.14
C ALA A 148 1.75 8.41 -18.96
N VAL A 149 2.43 8.63 -17.83
CA VAL A 149 2.07 7.97 -16.58
C VAL A 149 0.95 8.78 -15.96
N MET A 150 -0.24 8.21 -15.89
CA MET A 150 -1.44 8.95 -15.51
C MET A 150 -1.92 8.55 -14.12
N VAL A 151 -2.63 9.46 -13.44
CA VAL A 151 -3.67 9.10 -12.48
C VAL A 151 -4.99 9.20 -13.22
N HIS A 152 -5.76 8.11 -13.31
CA HIS A 152 -6.98 8.07 -14.12
C HIS A 152 -8.07 7.18 -13.52
N GLY A 153 -9.29 7.26 -14.07
CA GLY A 153 -10.42 6.38 -13.71
C GLY A 153 -10.30 5.02 -14.38
N VAL A 154 -11.29 4.14 -14.25
CA VAL A 154 -11.21 2.72 -14.71
C VAL A 154 -10.06 1.93 -14.06
N CYS A 155 -10.37 0.77 -13.48
CA CYS A 155 -9.43 -0.08 -12.74
C CYS A 155 -8.41 -0.87 -13.60
N SER A 156 -7.96 -0.30 -14.72
CA SER A 156 -7.08 -0.93 -15.70
C SER A 156 -5.77 -0.14 -15.84
N SER A 157 -4.61 -0.76 -15.59
CA SER A 157 -3.31 -0.08 -15.61
C SER A 157 -2.24 -0.88 -16.38
N MET A 158 -1.37 -0.14 -17.06
CA MET A 158 -0.15 -0.64 -17.71
C MET A 158 1.09 0.18 -17.33
N GLY A 159 1.08 0.74 -16.11
CA GLY A 159 2.12 1.64 -15.58
C GLY A 159 1.58 2.92 -14.92
N CYS A 160 0.26 3.10 -14.92
CA CYS A 160 -0.45 4.23 -14.33
C CYS A 160 -0.94 3.95 -12.91
N PHE A 161 -1.45 4.97 -12.23
CA PHE A 161 -2.27 4.84 -11.04
C PHE A 161 -3.75 4.84 -11.45
N ALA A 162 -4.31 3.65 -11.60
CA ALA A 162 -5.71 3.46 -11.95
C ALA A 162 -6.59 3.51 -10.70
N MET A 163 -7.58 4.39 -10.72
CA MET A 163 -8.58 4.60 -9.68
C MET A 163 -9.96 4.23 -10.22
N THR A 164 -11.00 4.36 -9.40
CA THR A 164 -12.37 4.38 -9.92
C THR A 164 -12.73 5.78 -10.44
N ASP A 165 -13.76 5.86 -11.28
CA ASP A 165 -14.23 7.13 -11.85
C ASP A 165 -14.63 8.13 -10.76
N GLN A 166 -15.32 7.65 -9.72
CA GLN A 166 -15.69 8.46 -8.57
C GLN A 166 -14.46 9.05 -7.86
N VAL A 167 -13.43 8.22 -7.63
CA VAL A 167 -12.22 8.65 -6.92
C VAL A 167 -11.42 9.64 -7.75
N VAL A 168 -11.19 9.34 -9.03
CA VAL A 168 -10.43 10.28 -9.87
C VAL A 168 -11.21 11.57 -10.12
N GLY A 169 -12.55 11.52 -10.19
CA GLY A 169 -13.38 12.71 -10.34
C GLY A 169 -13.20 13.68 -9.18
N GLU A 170 -13.15 13.15 -7.96
CA GLU A 170 -12.86 13.96 -6.76
C GLU A 170 -11.43 14.50 -6.76
N ILE A 171 -10.42 13.67 -7.06
CA ILE A 171 -9.02 14.10 -7.17
C ILE A 171 -8.85 15.21 -8.23
N TYR A 172 -9.48 15.03 -9.39
CA TYR A 172 -9.44 15.97 -10.50
C TYR A 172 -10.08 17.30 -10.13
N ALA A 173 -11.25 17.28 -9.47
CA ALA A 173 -11.92 18.49 -8.99
C ALA A 173 -11.05 19.24 -7.96
N ILE A 174 -10.42 18.52 -7.02
CA ILE A 174 -9.51 19.12 -6.02
C ILE A 174 -8.31 19.80 -6.70
N ALA A 175 -7.69 19.14 -7.68
CA ALA A 175 -6.56 19.69 -8.43
C ALA A 175 -6.98 20.91 -9.26
N ARG A 176 -8.11 20.81 -9.98
CA ARG A 176 -8.69 21.91 -10.76
C ARG A 176 -8.94 23.14 -9.88
N ASP A 177 -9.56 22.97 -8.72
CA ASP A 177 -9.91 24.09 -7.86
C ASP A 177 -8.67 24.72 -7.21
N ALA A 178 -7.63 23.94 -6.90
CA ALA A 178 -6.34 24.48 -6.46
C ALA A 178 -5.66 25.34 -7.56
N PHE A 179 -5.74 24.90 -8.83
CA PHE A 179 -5.27 25.70 -9.97
C PHE A 179 -6.11 26.96 -10.19
N ALA A 180 -7.43 26.86 -10.07
CA ALA A 180 -8.32 28.03 -10.12
C ALA A 180 -8.02 29.02 -8.97
N GLY A 181 -7.50 28.53 -7.84
CA GLY A 181 -6.97 29.32 -6.73
C GLY A 181 -5.58 29.91 -6.95
N GLY A 182 -4.97 29.71 -8.11
CA GLY A 182 -3.69 30.30 -8.49
C GLY A 182 -2.45 29.42 -8.27
N GLN A 183 -2.61 28.15 -7.88
CA GLN A 183 -1.47 27.24 -7.82
C GLN A 183 -0.91 26.98 -9.24
N ALA A 184 0.38 27.23 -9.47
CA ALA A 184 0.99 27.09 -10.80
C ALA A 184 1.24 25.62 -11.19
N ALA A 185 1.58 24.79 -10.20
CA ALA A 185 1.72 23.34 -10.31
C ALA A 185 1.58 22.75 -8.91
N PHE A 186 1.11 21.50 -8.82
CA PHE A 186 1.17 20.74 -7.58
C PHE A 186 2.28 19.70 -7.64
N GLN A 187 2.84 19.35 -6.48
CA GLN A 187 3.78 18.25 -6.37
C GLN A 187 3.02 16.91 -6.26
N PHE A 188 3.42 15.94 -7.06
CA PHE A 188 3.00 14.55 -6.95
C PHE A 188 4.18 13.72 -6.45
N GLN A 189 4.10 13.22 -5.23
CA GLN A 189 5.12 12.40 -4.58
C GLN A 189 4.76 10.93 -4.76
N SER A 190 5.58 10.14 -5.42
CA SER A 190 5.37 8.70 -5.57
C SER A 190 6.43 7.93 -4.79
N TYR A 191 6.00 7.19 -3.76
CA TYR A 191 6.87 6.43 -2.90
C TYR A 191 6.65 4.92 -3.05
N PRO A 192 7.69 4.09 -2.82
CA PRO A 192 7.55 2.63 -2.80
C PRO A 192 6.59 2.17 -1.71
N PHE A 193 6.68 2.79 -0.53
CA PHE A 193 5.89 2.49 0.67
C PHE A 193 5.91 3.73 1.57
N ARG A 194 5.16 3.71 2.68
CA ARG A 194 5.28 4.76 3.71
C ARG A 194 6.71 4.84 4.23
N MET A 195 7.39 5.97 4.04
CA MET A 195 8.84 6.17 4.26
C MET A 195 9.28 6.21 5.74
N SER A 196 8.65 5.39 6.58
CA SER A 196 8.94 5.24 8.01
C SER A 196 10.25 4.51 8.26
N ALA A 197 10.87 4.76 9.42
CA ALA A 197 12.02 4.00 9.90
C ALA A 197 11.81 2.47 9.84
N ALA A 198 10.62 1.99 10.18
CA ALA A 198 10.29 0.56 10.14
C ALA A 198 10.37 -0.03 8.74
N ASN A 199 9.78 0.63 7.74
CA ASN A 199 9.86 0.16 6.37
C ASN A 199 11.29 0.27 5.83
N MET A 200 12.00 1.36 6.14
CA MET A 200 13.39 1.53 5.71
C MET A 200 14.32 0.47 6.29
N ALA A 201 14.12 0.05 7.54
CA ALA A 201 14.81 -1.08 8.15
C ALA A 201 14.39 -2.40 7.50
N ARG A 202 13.08 -2.62 7.29
CA ARG A 202 12.53 -3.84 6.68
C ARG A 202 13.04 -4.07 5.25
N TYR A 203 13.18 -3.01 4.46
CA TYR A 203 13.60 -3.07 3.05
C TYR A 203 15.09 -2.78 2.81
N ARG A 204 15.91 -2.78 3.87
CA ARG A 204 17.31 -2.34 3.84
C ARG A 204 18.23 -3.06 2.84
N THR A 205 17.84 -4.25 2.38
CA THR A 205 18.61 -5.07 1.43
C THR A 205 18.10 -4.97 -0.01
N ASP A 206 17.07 -4.16 -0.27
CA ASP A 206 16.53 -4.02 -1.63
C ASP A 206 17.56 -3.33 -2.56
N PRO A 207 17.67 -3.75 -3.83
CA PRO A 207 18.56 -3.09 -4.79
C PRO A 207 18.31 -1.59 -4.97
N ASN A 208 17.08 -1.12 -4.71
CA ASN A 208 16.72 0.29 -4.82
C ASN A 208 16.92 1.09 -3.52
N ILE A 209 17.46 0.49 -2.45
CA ILE A 209 17.56 1.16 -1.14
C ILE A 209 18.35 2.48 -1.19
N ALA A 210 19.38 2.56 -2.02
CA ALA A 210 20.17 3.79 -2.19
C ALA A 210 19.35 4.93 -2.83
N PHE A 211 18.42 4.59 -3.73
CA PHE A 211 17.46 5.51 -4.30
C PHE A 211 16.37 5.89 -3.29
N TRP A 212 15.82 4.92 -2.56
CA TRP A 212 14.81 5.16 -1.54
C TRP A 212 15.30 6.01 -0.37
N ARG A 213 16.59 5.94 -0.01
CA ARG A 213 17.18 6.88 0.96
C ARG A 213 17.11 8.34 0.49
N GLN A 214 17.21 8.60 -0.82
CA GLN A 214 17.03 9.95 -1.37
C GLN A 214 15.57 10.40 -1.29
N LEU A 215 14.62 9.49 -1.58
CA LEU A 215 13.20 9.78 -1.39
C LEU A 215 12.85 10.02 0.09
N LYS A 216 13.50 9.29 1.00
CA LYS A 216 13.30 9.42 2.45
C LYS A 216 13.65 10.84 2.90
N GLU A 217 14.74 11.43 2.41
CA GLU A 217 15.10 12.80 2.78
C GLU A 217 13.98 13.80 2.45
N GLY A 218 13.42 13.73 1.24
CA GLY A 218 12.30 14.60 0.87
C GLY A 218 11.02 14.33 1.67
N SER A 219 10.74 13.06 1.97
CA SER A 219 9.64 12.68 2.86
C SER A 219 9.85 13.24 4.26
N ASP A 220 11.03 13.09 4.87
CA ASP A 220 11.32 13.56 6.21
C ASP A 220 11.27 15.10 6.29
N ARG A 221 11.70 15.81 5.24
CA ARG A 221 11.54 17.27 5.14
C ARG A 221 10.08 17.70 5.24
N PHE A 222 9.20 17.06 4.45
CA PHE A 222 7.77 17.32 4.51
C PHE A 222 7.20 16.98 5.89
N GLU A 223 7.54 15.82 6.44
CA GLU A 223 6.97 15.36 7.71
C GLU A 223 7.46 16.18 8.91
N ALA A 224 8.66 16.76 8.86
CA ALA A 224 9.18 17.64 9.90
C ALA A 224 8.46 19.01 9.90
N THR A 225 8.23 19.56 8.71
CA THR A 225 7.80 20.97 8.55
C THR A 225 6.31 21.11 8.25
N GLY A 226 5.71 20.11 7.61
CA GLY A 226 4.43 20.23 6.92
C GLY A 226 4.51 21.11 5.68
N GLU A 227 5.69 21.40 5.14
CA GLU A 227 5.85 22.19 3.91
C GLU A 227 6.29 21.30 2.73
N GLU A 228 5.86 21.69 1.54
CA GLU A 228 6.31 21.03 0.31
C GLU A 228 7.84 21.15 0.18
N PRO A 229 8.58 20.03 0.00
CA PRO A 229 10.03 20.08 -0.13
C PRO A 229 10.42 20.69 -1.49
N ASN A 230 11.43 21.54 -1.48
CA ASN A 230 11.98 22.15 -2.69
C ASN A 230 12.99 21.20 -3.34
N VAL A 231 12.53 20.44 -4.34
CA VAL A 231 13.29 19.33 -4.94
C VAL A 231 14.07 19.80 -6.15
N THR A 232 15.35 19.46 -6.20
CA THR A 232 16.23 19.60 -7.36
C THR A 232 17.01 18.30 -7.60
N VAL A 233 17.80 18.28 -8.67
CA VAL A 233 18.66 17.15 -9.00
C VAL A 233 20.07 17.65 -9.27
N THR A 234 21.05 17.10 -8.55
CA THR A 234 22.46 17.46 -8.66
C THR A 234 23.28 16.20 -8.83
N ALA A 235 24.15 16.18 -9.85
CA ALA A 235 24.98 15.01 -10.18
C ALA A 235 24.20 13.68 -10.24
N GLY A 236 23.00 13.71 -10.83
CA GLY A 236 22.15 12.52 -10.94
C GLY A 236 21.55 12.04 -9.61
N ARG A 237 21.43 12.88 -8.59
CA ARG A 237 20.81 12.53 -7.31
C ARG A 237 19.79 13.58 -6.92
N TYR A 238 18.72 13.19 -6.23
CA TYR A 238 17.85 14.20 -5.62
C TYR A 238 18.65 15.01 -4.60
N ALA A 239 18.44 16.31 -4.64
CA ALA A 239 18.90 17.25 -3.64
C ALA A 239 17.73 18.15 -3.26
N PHE A 240 17.78 18.72 -2.06
CA PHE A 240 16.68 19.52 -1.54
C PHE A 240 17.24 20.87 -1.09
N LEU A 241 16.69 21.94 -1.66
CA LEU A 241 17.11 23.29 -1.29
C LEU A 241 16.67 23.58 0.15
N PRO A 242 17.55 24.18 0.98
CA PRO A 242 17.19 24.55 2.34
C PRO A 242 15.97 25.48 2.38
N TYR A 243 15.13 25.32 3.39
CA TYR A 243 14.10 26.30 3.73
C TYR A 243 14.77 27.63 4.12
N LYS A 244 14.09 28.75 3.81
CA LYS A 244 14.58 30.08 4.15
C LYS A 244 14.60 30.33 5.66
N ASP A 245 13.71 29.66 6.40
CA ASP A 245 13.62 29.73 7.85
C ASP A 245 14.58 28.70 8.50
N PRO A 246 15.60 29.14 9.25
CA PRO A 246 16.52 28.24 9.95
C PRO A 246 15.85 27.33 10.99
N ALA A 247 14.71 27.74 11.56
CA ALA A 247 13.96 26.91 12.51
C ALA A 247 13.39 25.67 11.82
N LEU A 248 12.91 25.80 10.58
CA LEU A 248 12.43 24.65 9.79
C LEU A 248 13.57 23.69 9.46
N GLU A 249 14.74 24.19 9.06
CA GLU A 249 15.92 23.33 8.82
C GLU A 249 16.39 22.60 10.09
N SER A 250 16.23 23.23 11.26
CA SER A 250 16.52 22.58 12.55
C SER A 250 15.54 21.42 12.84
N LEU A 251 14.24 21.59 12.53
CA LEU A 251 13.25 20.50 12.63
C LEU A 251 13.57 19.34 11.68
N VAL A 252 13.96 19.66 10.44
CA VAL A 252 14.39 18.65 9.45
C VAL A 252 15.58 17.86 9.98
N THR A 253 16.61 18.54 10.50
CA THR A 253 17.82 17.92 11.04
C THR A 253 17.49 17.02 12.23
N ALA A 254 16.70 17.51 13.18
CA ALA A 254 16.27 16.75 14.35
C ALA A 254 15.49 15.48 13.96
N ARG A 255 14.54 15.61 13.02
CA ARG A 255 13.78 14.44 12.53
C ARG A 255 14.69 13.43 11.86
N ARG A 256 15.61 13.87 11.00
CA ARG A 256 16.53 12.98 10.29
C ARG A 256 17.38 12.17 11.28
N VAL A 257 17.96 12.82 12.29
CA VAL A 257 18.74 12.14 13.34
C VAL A 257 17.88 11.13 14.09
N GLN A 258 16.65 11.50 14.46
CA GLN A 258 15.71 10.60 15.13
C GLN A 258 15.36 9.37 14.28
N GLU A 259 15.05 9.56 13.00
CA GLU A 259 14.70 8.49 12.08
C GLU A 259 15.89 7.57 11.77
N GLU A 260 17.10 8.13 11.59
CA GLU A 260 18.33 7.35 11.40
C GLU A 260 18.63 6.48 12.64
N ALA A 261 18.53 7.04 13.85
CA ALA A 261 18.68 6.30 15.10
C ALA A 261 17.63 5.18 15.23
N ARG A 262 16.37 5.47 14.85
CA ARG A 262 15.29 4.48 14.89
C ARG A 262 15.50 3.36 13.88
N ILE A 263 15.96 3.66 12.67
CA ILE A 263 16.34 2.63 11.68
C ILE A 263 17.46 1.76 12.24
N ALA A 264 18.51 2.36 12.81
CA ALA A 264 19.64 1.63 13.37
C ALA A 264 19.20 0.69 14.50
N SER A 265 18.42 1.19 15.46
CA SER A 265 17.85 0.38 16.56
C SER A 265 17.03 -0.80 16.03
N LEU A 266 16.15 -0.58 15.05
CA LEU A 266 15.35 -1.67 14.48
C LEU A 266 16.21 -2.75 13.81
N VAL A 267 17.30 -2.36 13.15
CA VAL A 267 18.24 -3.31 12.55
C VAL A 267 19.02 -4.06 13.62
N GLU A 268 19.49 -3.38 14.67
CA GLU A 268 20.21 -3.98 15.80
C GLU A 268 19.34 -4.94 16.62
N ASP A 269 18.05 -4.62 16.78
CA ASP A 269 17.08 -5.47 17.46
C ASP A 269 16.66 -6.68 16.61
N GLY A 270 17.27 -6.87 15.44
CA GLY A 270 17.13 -8.06 14.61
C GLY A 270 15.87 -8.06 13.76
N SER A 271 15.35 -6.89 13.36
CA SER A 271 14.20 -6.82 12.44
C SER A 271 14.47 -7.59 11.15
N ALA A 272 13.49 -8.37 10.67
CA ALA A 272 13.61 -9.08 9.41
C ALA A 272 13.91 -8.11 8.24
N ALA A 273 14.74 -8.55 7.29
CA ALA A 273 14.84 -7.89 5.98
C ALA A 273 13.96 -8.64 4.99
N VAL A 274 13.18 -7.91 4.20
CA VAL A 274 12.33 -8.51 3.17
C VAL A 274 12.54 -7.82 1.83
N ARG A 275 12.18 -8.52 0.76
CA ARG A 275 11.98 -7.96 -0.56
C ARG A 275 10.57 -8.26 -1.02
N THR A 276 9.86 -7.26 -1.51
CA THR A 276 8.52 -7.47 -2.06
C THR A 276 8.59 -7.77 -3.54
N THR A 277 7.95 -8.84 -3.96
CA THR A 277 7.81 -9.24 -5.36
C THR A 277 6.35 -9.21 -5.79
N TYR A 278 6.11 -8.79 -7.02
CA TYR A 278 4.80 -8.73 -7.65
C TYR A 278 4.84 -9.52 -8.96
N SER A 279 3.69 -10.03 -9.42
CA SER A 279 3.56 -10.45 -10.82
C SER A 279 3.45 -9.25 -11.75
N ASP A 280 2.62 -8.26 -11.37
CA ASP A 280 2.46 -6.99 -12.11
C ASP A 280 1.74 -5.96 -11.25
N GLY A 281 2.41 -5.44 -10.23
CA GLY A 281 1.88 -4.48 -9.26
C GLY A 281 0.73 -5.02 -8.43
N ALA A 282 -0.08 -4.14 -7.85
CA ALA A 282 -1.11 -4.53 -6.89
C ALA A 282 -2.43 -3.75 -7.04
N GLN A 283 -3.34 -4.06 -6.13
CA GLN A 283 -4.63 -3.44 -5.90
C GLN A 283 -4.79 -3.25 -4.38
N HIS A 284 -5.44 -2.16 -3.96
CA HIS A 284 -5.72 -1.93 -2.54
C HIS A 284 -6.66 -3.03 -1.97
N PRO A 285 -6.43 -3.53 -0.74
CA PRO A 285 -7.23 -4.61 -0.14
C PRO A 285 -8.74 -4.34 -0.10
N PHE A 286 -9.15 -3.08 0.07
CA PHE A 286 -10.55 -2.65 -0.02
C PHE A 286 -11.21 -3.09 -1.33
N TRP A 287 -10.57 -2.83 -2.47
CA TRP A 287 -11.12 -3.17 -3.79
C TRP A 287 -11.12 -4.67 -4.02
N ALA A 288 -10.07 -5.37 -3.58
CA ALA A 288 -10.02 -6.82 -3.64
C ALA A 288 -11.18 -7.45 -2.83
N ALA A 289 -11.43 -6.97 -1.62
CA ALA A 289 -12.53 -7.42 -0.78
C ALA A 289 -13.91 -7.08 -1.38
N LEU A 290 -14.04 -5.93 -2.03
CA LEU A 290 -15.28 -5.51 -2.69
C LEU A 290 -15.57 -6.37 -3.92
N SER A 291 -14.56 -6.64 -4.74
CA SER A 291 -14.66 -7.51 -5.92
C SER A 291 -14.96 -8.96 -5.53
N ALA A 292 -14.37 -9.47 -4.45
CA ALA A 292 -14.67 -10.80 -3.91
C ALA A 292 -16.15 -10.95 -3.47
N LYS A 293 -16.84 -9.84 -3.17
CA LYS A 293 -18.28 -9.81 -2.88
C LYS A 293 -19.15 -9.69 -4.14
N GLY A 294 -18.58 -9.78 -5.33
CA GLY A 294 -19.30 -9.70 -6.60
C GLY A 294 -19.59 -8.28 -7.10
N VAL A 295 -19.05 -7.25 -6.45
CA VAL A 295 -19.18 -5.88 -6.94
C VAL A 295 -18.26 -5.68 -8.15
N SER A 296 -18.84 -5.28 -9.27
CA SER A 296 -18.08 -4.96 -10.47
C SER A 296 -17.22 -3.70 -10.24
N LEU A 297 -15.93 -3.82 -10.55
CA LEU A 297 -14.99 -2.70 -10.58
C LEU A 297 -14.81 -2.11 -11.99
N GLY A 298 -15.66 -2.54 -12.94
CA GLY A 298 -15.48 -2.29 -14.37
C GLY A 298 -14.36 -3.15 -14.96
N ASP A 299 -13.75 -2.67 -16.04
CA ASP A 299 -12.63 -3.35 -16.68
C ASP A 299 -11.39 -3.31 -15.78
N VAL A 300 -10.97 -4.47 -15.28
CA VAL A 300 -9.77 -4.64 -14.47
C VAL A 300 -8.69 -5.31 -15.31
N SER A 301 -7.54 -4.66 -15.46
CA SER A 301 -6.41 -5.25 -16.19
C SER A 301 -5.73 -6.36 -15.39
N ARG A 302 -5.48 -7.49 -16.04
CA ARG A 302 -4.68 -8.61 -15.54
C ARG A 302 -5.04 -9.04 -14.10
N PRO A 303 -6.31 -9.43 -13.86
CA PRO A 303 -6.74 -9.87 -12.53
C PRO A 303 -5.95 -11.09 -12.04
N GLU A 304 -5.45 -11.94 -12.94
CA GLU A 304 -4.61 -13.08 -12.60
C GLU A 304 -3.28 -12.68 -11.94
N ALA A 305 -2.76 -11.48 -12.24
CA ALA A 305 -1.54 -10.98 -11.61
C ALA A 305 -1.74 -10.59 -10.13
N LEU A 306 -2.98 -10.37 -9.70
CA LEU A 306 -3.30 -10.00 -8.32
C LEU A 306 -3.17 -11.17 -7.34
N ALA A 307 -3.25 -12.42 -7.82
CA ALA A 307 -3.03 -13.61 -6.99
C ALA A 307 -1.62 -13.64 -6.37
N TYR A 308 -0.65 -12.95 -6.99
CA TYR A 308 0.74 -12.85 -6.54
C TYR A 308 1.14 -11.38 -6.31
N ALA A 309 0.19 -10.53 -5.91
CA ALA A 309 0.47 -9.13 -5.62
C ALA A 309 1.14 -8.98 -4.24
N GLY A 310 2.35 -8.42 -4.22
CA GLY A 310 2.97 -7.89 -3.00
C GLY A 310 3.50 -8.94 -2.02
N GLN A 311 3.97 -10.07 -2.54
CA GLN A 311 4.55 -11.13 -1.71
C GLN A 311 5.87 -10.69 -1.10
N ASP A 312 5.96 -10.72 0.23
CA ASP A 312 7.20 -10.44 0.95
C ASP A 312 8.03 -11.71 1.09
N VAL A 313 9.19 -11.73 0.44
CA VAL A 313 10.20 -12.75 0.60
C VAL A 313 11.16 -12.30 1.68
N ILE A 314 11.26 -13.08 2.77
CA ILE A 314 12.22 -12.83 3.84
C ILE A 314 13.64 -13.11 3.29
N VAL A 315 14.47 -12.07 3.26
CA VAL A 315 15.88 -12.14 2.85
C VAL A 315 16.77 -12.40 4.05
N ILE A 316 16.46 -11.76 5.18
CA ILE A 316 17.13 -11.98 6.47
C ILE A 316 16.04 -12.24 7.51
N PRO A 317 16.03 -13.41 8.18
CA PRO A 317 15.03 -13.72 9.19
C PRO A 317 15.15 -12.78 10.39
N ALA A 318 14.02 -12.52 11.06
CA ALA A 318 14.06 -11.76 12.30
C ALA A 318 14.83 -12.55 13.36
N GLN A 319 15.77 -11.89 14.03
CA GLN A 319 16.48 -12.45 15.17
C GLN A 319 15.95 -11.79 16.44
N ARG A 320 15.60 -12.58 17.46
CA ARG A 320 15.32 -12.01 18.77
C ARG A 320 16.66 -11.74 19.44
N ARG A 321 16.89 -10.51 19.86
CA ARG A 321 17.96 -10.20 20.80
C ARG A 321 17.73 -11.08 22.04
N PRO A 322 18.71 -11.88 22.48
CA PRO A 322 18.56 -12.61 23.73
C PRO A 322 18.30 -11.58 24.83
N VAL A 323 17.24 -11.77 25.61
CA VAL A 323 16.99 -10.94 26.78
C VAL A 323 18.13 -11.23 27.76
N LEU A 324 19.12 -10.33 27.79
CA LEU A 324 20.13 -10.33 28.83
C LEU A 324 19.43 -9.89 30.11
N VAL A 325 18.91 -10.85 30.87
CA VAL A 325 18.41 -10.54 32.21
C VAL A 325 19.63 -10.18 33.03
N ALA A 326 19.76 -8.89 33.38
CA ALA A 326 20.89 -8.42 34.18
C ALA A 326 21.00 -9.28 35.45
N GLU A 327 22.20 -9.76 35.78
CA GLU A 327 22.47 -10.52 37.01
C GLU A 327 21.93 -9.81 38.26
N ALA A 328 21.90 -8.47 38.25
CA ALA A 328 21.30 -7.63 39.28
C ALA A 328 19.82 -7.93 39.59
N VAL A 329 19.06 -8.43 38.60
CA VAL A 329 17.63 -8.75 38.74
C VAL A 329 17.44 -10.10 39.46
N TRP A 330 18.29 -11.10 39.20
CA TRP A 330 18.23 -12.38 39.90
C TRP A 330 18.97 -12.36 41.25
N SER A 331 20.06 -11.61 41.37
CA SER A 331 20.82 -11.46 42.63
C SER A 331 20.02 -10.78 43.75
N ARG A 332 18.95 -10.04 43.42
CA ARG A 332 17.97 -9.55 44.41
C ARG A 332 17.04 -10.64 44.94
N TRP A 333 16.82 -11.72 44.19
CA TRP A 333 16.06 -12.90 44.62
C TRP A 333 16.97 -13.98 45.24
N MET A 334 18.24 -14.00 44.86
CA MET A 334 19.28 -14.76 45.54
C MET A 334 19.80 -13.97 46.74
N VAL A 335 19.00 -13.89 47.80
CA VAL A 335 19.51 -13.48 49.11
C VAL A 335 20.74 -14.33 49.43
N ALA A 336 21.86 -13.69 49.79
CA ALA A 336 23.12 -14.35 50.16
C ALA A 336 23.04 -15.28 51.39
N ALA A 337 21.83 -15.56 51.89
CA ALA A 337 21.53 -16.47 52.99
C ALA A 337 20.54 -17.59 52.61
N SER A 338 20.15 -17.70 51.33
CA SER A 338 19.42 -18.85 50.83
C SER A 338 20.40 -20.01 50.65
N VAL A 339 20.81 -20.64 51.75
CA VAL A 339 21.25 -22.05 51.66
C VAL A 339 20.08 -22.77 50.99
N PRO A 340 20.23 -23.37 49.80
CA PRO A 340 19.16 -24.18 49.26
C PRO A 340 18.89 -25.22 50.33
N ALA A 341 17.72 -25.16 50.95
CA ALA A 341 17.37 -26.11 51.98
C ALA A 341 17.53 -27.48 51.32
N LEU A 342 18.54 -28.22 51.76
CA LEU A 342 18.66 -29.65 51.51
C LEU A 342 17.52 -30.30 52.30
N MET A 343 16.28 -30.07 51.86
CA MET A 343 15.21 -31.00 52.10
C MET A 343 15.57 -32.26 51.32
N ARG A 344 16.48 -33.06 51.89
CA ARG A 344 16.48 -34.49 51.64
C ARG A 344 15.16 -34.99 52.22
N VAL A 345 14.12 -34.98 51.39
CA VAL A 345 12.91 -35.76 51.65
C VAL A 345 13.42 -37.20 51.77
N ARG A 346 13.40 -37.76 52.99
CA ARG A 346 13.80 -39.15 53.23
C ARG A 346 12.97 -40.03 52.28
N GLY A 347 13.64 -40.69 51.34
CA GLY A 347 12.98 -41.54 50.35
C GLY A 347 12.81 -40.95 48.95
N PHE A 348 13.25 -39.71 48.68
CA PHE A 348 13.29 -39.21 47.30
C PHE A 348 14.37 -39.94 46.49
N LYS A 349 13.94 -40.78 45.56
CA LYS A 349 14.78 -41.33 44.48
C LYS A 349 14.51 -40.56 43.19
N PRO A 350 15.53 -39.96 42.55
CA PRO A 350 15.36 -39.30 41.26
C PRO A 350 14.72 -40.24 40.23
N ALA A 351 13.87 -39.71 39.35
CA ALA A 351 13.09 -40.53 38.40
C ALA A 351 13.97 -41.42 37.48
N TYR A 352 15.21 -41.02 37.22
CA TYR A 352 16.16 -41.82 36.41
C TYR A 352 16.79 -42.99 37.19
N GLU A 353 16.71 -42.97 38.53
CA GLU A 353 17.19 -44.03 39.43
C GLU A 353 16.05 -44.99 39.85
N GLN A 354 14.82 -44.71 39.44
CA GLN A 354 13.68 -45.59 39.70
C GLN A 354 13.60 -46.67 38.61
N ALA A 355 13.52 -47.94 39.02
CA ALA A 355 13.26 -49.03 38.08
C ALA A 355 11.89 -48.78 37.39
N PRO A 356 11.78 -48.98 36.07
CA PRO A 356 10.53 -48.73 35.36
C PRO A 356 9.40 -49.57 35.96
N PRO A 357 8.21 -49.00 36.20
CA PRO A 357 7.11 -49.73 36.81
C PRO A 357 6.73 -50.93 35.92
N ARG A 358 6.33 -52.03 36.55
CA ARG A 358 6.00 -53.32 35.90
C ARG A 358 4.92 -53.24 34.80
N PHE A 359 4.26 -52.09 34.62
CA PHE A 359 3.26 -51.81 33.60
C PHE A 359 3.64 -50.65 32.66
N ALA A 360 4.92 -50.28 32.55
CA ALA A 360 5.38 -49.19 31.68
C ALA A 360 4.91 -49.32 30.21
N ALA A 361 4.73 -50.56 29.72
CA ALA A 361 4.19 -50.83 28.38
C ALA A 361 2.70 -50.44 28.22
N LEU A 362 1.92 -50.36 29.30
CA LEU A 362 0.51 -49.96 29.25
C LEU A 362 0.35 -48.43 29.26
N VAL A 363 1.22 -47.71 29.98
CA VAL A 363 1.18 -46.23 30.06
C VAL A 363 1.62 -45.60 28.73
N MET A 364 2.63 -46.17 28.07
CA MET A 364 3.06 -45.74 26.73
C MET A 364 1.95 -45.91 25.67
N ARG A 365 1.03 -46.87 25.84
CA ARG A 365 -0.11 -47.05 24.92
C ARG A 365 -1.18 -45.98 25.09
N TYR A 366 -1.35 -45.39 26.28
CA TYR A 366 -2.34 -44.34 26.52
C TYR A 366 -1.89 -42.99 25.94
N ASP A 367 -0.58 -42.71 25.97
CA ASP A 367 0.00 -41.50 25.40
C ASP A 367 0.07 -41.55 23.86
N GLN A 368 -0.05 -42.74 23.27
CA GLN A 368 -0.17 -42.92 21.82
C GLN A 368 -1.60 -42.84 21.29
N THR A 369 -2.64 -43.06 22.12
CA THR A 369 -4.05 -42.99 21.69
C THR A 369 -4.64 -41.58 21.72
N LEU A 370 -4.17 -40.72 22.63
CA LEU A 370 -4.51 -39.29 22.68
C LEU A 370 -4.14 -38.53 21.38
N PRO A 371 -2.95 -38.71 20.79
CA PRO A 371 -2.58 -38.15 19.49
C PRO A 371 -3.49 -38.63 18.36
N THR A 372 -3.92 -39.89 18.37
CA THR A 372 -4.76 -40.47 17.30
C THR A 372 -6.19 -39.97 17.35
N MET A 373 -6.77 -39.80 18.55
CA MET A 373 -8.10 -39.21 18.75
C MET A 373 -8.11 -37.72 18.36
N LEU A 374 -7.05 -36.99 18.68
CA LEU A 374 -6.89 -35.58 18.31
C LEU A 374 -6.74 -35.43 16.79
N SER A 375 -5.93 -36.29 16.14
CA SER A 375 -5.81 -36.35 14.68
C SER A 375 -7.12 -36.72 13.97
N ALA A 376 -7.91 -37.67 14.48
CA ALA A 376 -9.20 -38.05 13.91
C ALA A 376 -10.27 -36.95 14.04
N SER A 377 -10.20 -36.14 15.12
CA SER A 377 -11.07 -34.96 15.29
C SER A 377 -10.76 -33.83 14.31
N LEU A 378 -9.48 -33.70 13.90
CA LEU A 378 -9.01 -32.66 12.98
C LEU A 378 -9.24 -33.01 11.50
N THR A 379 -9.43 -34.29 11.16
CA THR A 379 -9.71 -34.75 9.79
C THR A 379 -11.19 -35.03 9.50
N GLY A 380 -12.07 -34.86 10.49
CA GLY A 380 -13.53 -34.93 10.29
C GLY A 380 -14.12 -36.33 10.09
N GLN A 381 -13.36 -37.39 10.35
CA GLN A 381 -13.85 -38.78 10.33
C GLN A 381 -13.89 -39.34 11.75
N MET A 382 -14.99 -39.10 12.46
CA MET A 382 -15.30 -39.87 13.67
C MET A 382 -16.08 -41.14 13.29
N PRO A 383 -15.62 -42.35 13.65
CA PRO A 383 -16.47 -43.53 13.59
C PRO A 383 -17.56 -43.47 14.68
N ALA A 384 -18.75 -43.96 14.37
CA ALA A 384 -19.88 -43.98 15.31
C ALA A 384 -19.58 -44.89 16.54
N PRO A 385 -20.07 -44.53 17.74
CA PRO A 385 -19.82 -45.31 18.94
C PRO A 385 -20.46 -46.70 18.85
N ALA A 386 -19.70 -47.74 19.22
CA ALA A 386 -20.21 -49.09 19.38
C ALA A 386 -21.16 -49.17 20.60
N PRO A 387 -22.22 -50.00 20.55
CA PRO A 387 -23.12 -50.17 21.69
C PRO A 387 -22.40 -50.82 22.88
N PRO A 388 -22.84 -50.53 24.12
CA PRO A 388 -22.21 -51.08 25.32
C PRO A 388 -22.37 -52.61 25.38
N ALA A 389 -21.26 -53.30 25.58
CA ALA A 389 -21.27 -54.73 25.88
C ALA A 389 -21.83 -54.95 27.29
N ILE A 390 -22.82 -55.85 27.36
CA ILE A 390 -23.44 -56.35 28.59
C ILE A 390 -22.36 -57.07 29.40
N ILE A 391 -22.09 -56.59 30.63
CA ILE A 391 -21.32 -57.35 31.61
C ILE A 391 -22.34 -58.03 32.53
N GLU A 392 -22.51 -59.33 32.32
CA GLU A 392 -23.20 -60.22 33.24
C GLU A 392 -22.40 -60.37 34.54
N THR A 393 -23.11 -60.13 35.64
CA THR A 393 -22.76 -60.48 37.03
C THR A 393 -22.68 -61.98 37.25
N LEU A 394 -21.66 -62.44 37.98
CA LEU A 394 -21.63 -63.64 38.83
C LEU A 394 -20.56 -63.37 39.92
N ALA A 395 -20.90 -63.02 41.16
CA ALA A 395 -21.48 -63.82 42.26
C ALA A 395 -20.40 -64.46 43.17
N GLU A 396 -20.43 -64.01 44.44
CA GLU A 396 -20.26 -64.76 45.70
C GLU A 396 -19.06 -65.71 45.89
N ARG A 397 -18.11 -65.29 46.73
CA ARG A 397 -17.89 -65.80 48.10
C ARG A 397 -16.81 -65.01 48.85
#